data_AF-A0A2V6CSE7-F1
#
_entry.id   AF-A0A2V6CSE7-F1
#
_cell.length_a   1.000
_cell.length_b   1.000
_cell.length_c   1.000
_cell.angle_alpha   90.00
_cell.angle_beta   90.00
_cell.angle_gamma   90.00
#
_symmetry.space_group_name_H-M   'P 1'
#
loop_
_entity.id
_entity.type
_entity.pdbx_description
1 polymer ?
#
loop_
_entity_poly.entity_id
_entity_poly.type
_entity_poly.pdbx_seq_one_letter_code
_entity_poly.pdbx_strand_id
1 'polypeptide(L)'
;AHKAGTTWLYQQLDSHPDFWMPPVKELHYLDQLSKVQRAAQPRCRDERDLLFLNRLKSLSAEPTIDLENYGRLFETKASLLSGDISPNYSTLSNEVIRQVVGYFPNLKVIFLARDPVERVWSHLSMEVHYRQIK
;
A
#
# COMPACT_ATOMS: atom_id res chain seq x y z
N ALA A 1 10.46 -0.08 -3.32
CA ALA A 1 11.58 0.87 -3.18
C ALA A 1 11.04 2.28 -2.91
N HIS A 2 11.57 2.97 -1.91
CA HIS A 2 11.20 4.37 -1.66
C HIS A 2 11.69 5.29 -2.79
N LYS A 3 10.95 6.40 -3.02
CA LYS A 3 11.29 7.45 -4.00
C LYS A 3 11.35 7.00 -5.47
N ALA A 4 10.62 5.93 -5.80
CA ALA A 4 10.49 5.40 -7.16
C ALA A 4 9.17 5.81 -7.86
N GLY A 5 8.45 6.83 -7.36
CA GLY A 5 7.22 7.31 -8.01
C GLY A 5 5.93 6.58 -7.63
N THR A 6 5.91 5.82 -6.52
CA THR A 6 4.71 5.08 -6.06
C THR A 6 3.50 5.97 -5.78
N THR A 7 3.69 7.22 -5.35
CA THR A 7 2.60 8.19 -5.18
C THR A 7 1.94 8.55 -6.50
N TRP A 8 2.75 8.80 -7.54
CA TRP A 8 2.22 9.13 -8.87
C TRP A 8 1.44 7.95 -9.44
N LEU A 9 1.99 6.72 -9.36
CA LEU A 9 1.28 5.52 -9.80
C LEU A 9 -0.06 5.35 -9.09
N TYR A 10 -0.09 5.50 -7.76
CA TYR A 10 -1.33 5.44 -7.00
C TYR A 10 -2.38 6.46 -7.50
N GLN A 11 -1.96 7.71 -7.76
CA GLN A 11 -2.87 8.75 -8.25
C GLN A 11 -3.42 8.45 -9.65
N GLN A 12 -2.61 7.89 -10.54
CA GLN A 12 -3.06 7.47 -11.88
C GLN A 12 -4.09 6.35 -11.77
N LEU A 13 -3.84 5.34 -10.93
CA LEU A 13 -4.77 4.23 -10.73
C LEU A 13 -6.06 4.66 -10.02
N ASP A 14 -6.00 5.52 -8.99
CA ASP A 14 -7.20 6.04 -8.29
C ASP A 14 -8.12 6.86 -9.21
N SER A 15 -7.59 7.42 -10.29
CA SER A 15 -8.35 8.20 -11.27
C SER A 15 -8.87 7.37 -12.45
N HIS A 16 -8.45 6.11 -12.58
CA HIS A 16 -8.75 5.27 -13.74
C HIS A 16 -10.08 4.51 -13.56
N PRO A 17 -10.99 4.48 -14.55
CA PRO A 17 -12.33 3.88 -14.41
C PRO A 17 -12.30 2.37 -14.09
N ASP A 18 -11.31 1.64 -14.59
CA ASP A 18 -11.17 0.19 -14.33
C ASP A 18 -10.59 -0.15 -12.96
N PHE A 19 -10.23 0.85 -12.16
CA PHE A 19 -9.58 0.66 -10.86
C PHE A 19 -10.43 1.23 -9.73
N TRP A 20 -10.37 0.55 -8.60
CA TRP A 20 -10.74 1.09 -7.31
C TRP A 20 -9.53 0.95 -6.39
N MET A 21 -8.95 2.07 -5.97
CA MET A 21 -7.82 2.07 -5.03
C MET A 21 -8.31 2.30 -3.61
N PRO A 22 -7.76 1.58 -2.62
CA PRO A 22 -8.17 1.72 -1.23
C PRO A 22 -7.95 3.15 -0.74
N PRO A 23 -8.83 3.71 0.11
CA PRO A 23 -8.76 5.10 0.58
C PRO A 23 -7.54 5.42 1.47
N VAL A 24 -6.74 4.40 1.81
CA VAL A 24 -5.52 4.51 2.60
C VAL A 24 -4.36 4.06 1.72
N LYS A 25 -3.40 4.95 1.51
CA LYS A 25 -2.16 4.64 0.82
C LYS A 25 -1.14 4.03 1.80
N GLU A 26 -0.33 3.10 1.31
CA GLU A 26 0.75 2.44 2.05
C GLU A 26 0.23 1.73 3.31
N LEU A 27 -0.50 0.62 3.13
CA LEU A 27 -1.10 -0.10 4.26
C LEU A 27 -0.05 -0.68 5.21
N HIS A 28 1.15 -0.99 4.71
CA HIS A 28 2.25 -1.59 5.47
C HIS A 28 1.84 -2.86 6.24
N TYR A 29 0.87 -3.61 5.69
CA TYR A 29 0.31 -4.77 6.37
C TYR A 29 1.31 -5.92 6.39
N LEU A 30 1.94 -6.20 5.24
CA LEU A 30 2.84 -7.34 5.08
C LEU A 30 4.22 -7.14 5.75
N ASP A 31 4.65 -5.91 6.00
CA ASP A 31 5.96 -5.60 6.58
C ASP A 31 5.90 -5.18 8.05
N GLN A 32 4.80 -4.57 8.51
CA GLN A 32 4.73 -4.01 9.87
C GLN A 32 3.55 -4.52 10.70
N LEU A 33 2.58 -5.26 10.12
CA LEU A 33 1.44 -5.96 10.75
C LEU A 33 0.47 -5.13 11.62
N SER A 34 0.91 -4.01 12.16
CA SER A 34 0.30 -3.29 13.28
C SER A 34 0.51 -1.78 13.20
N LYS A 35 1.33 -1.30 12.25
CA LYS A 35 1.55 0.12 11.97
C LYS A 35 0.98 0.52 10.62
N VAL A 36 -0.24 0.10 10.33
CA VAL A 36 -1.01 0.71 9.24
C VAL A 36 -1.03 2.21 9.52
N GLN A 37 -0.25 2.98 8.77
CA GLN A 37 -0.20 4.42 8.95
C GLN A 37 -1.57 4.94 8.59
N ARG A 38 -2.34 5.30 9.61
CA ARG A 38 -3.62 5.97 9.42
C ARG A 38 -3.28 7.28 8.73
N ALA A 39 -3.59 7.38 7.44
CA ALA A 39 -3.59 8.67 6.78
C ALA A 39 -4.37 9.65 7.67
N ALA A 40 -3.82 10.84 7.94
CA ALA A 40 -4.41 11.79 8.87
C ALA A 40 -5.87 12.10 8.53
N GLN A 41 -6.24 11.98 7.25
CA GLN A 41 -7.61 12.00 6.75
C GLN A 41 -7.73 11.00 5.58
N PRO A 42 -8.22 9.76 5.80
CA PRO A 42 -8.47 8.85 4.70
C PRO A 42 -9.60 9.39 3.82
N ARG A 43 -9.49 9.14 2.52
CA ARG A 43 -10.57 9.42 1.58
C ARG A 43 -11.83 8.63 1.97
N CYS A 44 -13.00 9.23 1.80
CA CYS A 44 -14.27 8.54 2.02
C CYS A 44 -15.30 9.05 1.01
N ARG A 45 -15.19 8.59 -0.24
CA ARG A 45 -16.08 9.00 -1.36
C ARG A 45 -17.41 8.23 -1.33
N ASP A 46 -17.40 6.98 -0.91
CA ASP A 46 -18.57 6.08 -1.01
C ASP A 46 -18.61 5.01 0.11
N GLU A 47 -19.62 4.14 0.05
CA GLU A 47 -19.81 3.04 1.00
C GLU A 47 -18.67 2.01 0.96
N ARG A 48 -18.02 1.81 -0.20
CA ARG A 48 -16.90 0.87 -0.34
C ARG A 48 -15.70 1.33 0.48
N ASP A 49 -15.41 2.63 0.46
CA ASP A 49 -14.38 3.23 1.29
C ASP A 49 -14.68 3.02 2.79
N LEU A 50 -15.93 3.23 3.22
CA LEU A 50 -16.34 3.02 4.61
C LEU A 50 -16.18 1.55 5.05
N LEU A 51 -16.64 0.62 4.22
CA LEU A 51 -16.50 -0.82 4.47
C LEU A 51 -15.03 -1.22 4.55
N PHE A 52 -14.19 -0.73 3.65
CA PHE A 52 -12.75 -0.95 3.69
C PHE A 52 -12.12 -0.44 4.99
N LEU A 53 -12.41 0.80 5.38
CA LEU A 53 -11.85 1.42 6.59
C LEU A 53 -12.28 0.67 7.85
N ASN A 54 -13.51 0.13 7.89
CA ASN A 54 -13.98 -0.66 9.03
C ASN A 54 -13.29 -2.03 9.09
N ARG A 55 -13.16 -2.74 7.96
CA ARG A 55 -12.44 -4.02 7.90
C ARG A 55 -10.96 -3.85 8.26
N LEU A 56 -10.33 -2.78 7.80
CA LEU A 56 -8.93 -2.46 8.10
C LEU A 56 -8.68 -2.28 9.60
N LYS A 57 -9.61 -1.65 10.33
CA LYS A 57 -9.51 -1.51 11.80
C LYS A 57 -9.49 -2.87 12.48
N SER A 58 -10.37 -3.78 12.08
CA SER A 58 -10.42 -5.14 12.62
C SER A 58 -9.15 -5.93 12.31
N LEU A 59 -8.61 -5.78 11.08
CA LEU A 59 -7.39 -6.46 10.67
C LEU A 59 -6.15 -6.02 11.47
N SER A 60 -6.05 -4.73 11.82
CA SER A 60 -4.90 -4.18 12.56
C SER A 60 -4.80 -4.62 14.02
N ALA A 61 -5.77 -5.39 14.53
CA ALA A 61 -5.78 -5.89 15.90
C ALA A 61 -5.09 -7.25 16.06
N GLU A 62 -4.83 -7.97 14.95
CA GLU A 62 -4.25 -9.32 14.98
C GLU A 62 -2.72 -9.29 15.05
N PRO A 63 -2.08 -10.18 15.84
CA PRO A 63 -0.63 -10.18 16.02
C PRO A 63 0.15 -10.86 14.87
N THR A 64 -0.53 -11.51 13.92
CA THR A 64 0.05 -12.31 12.84
C THR A 64 -0.47 -11.90 11.46
N ILE A 65 0.22 -12.33 10.40
CA ILE A 65 -0.24 -12.08 9.02
C ILE A 65 -1.44 -12.99 8.75
N ASP A 66 -2.59 -12.37 8.52
CA ASP A 66 -3.83 -13.00 8.10
C ASP A 66 -4.12 -12.60 6.64
N LEU A 67 -3.64 -13.44 5.71
CA LEU A 67 -3.81 -13.21 4.28
C LEU A 67 -5.28 -13.33 3.84
N GLU A 68 -6.10 -14.08 4.56
CA GLU A 68 -7.52 -14.21 4.25
C GLU A 68 -8.24 -12.88 4.49
N ASN A 69 -8.16 -12.36 5.71
CA ASN A 69 -8.81 -11.10 6.04
C ASN A 69 -8.16 -9.90 5.31
N TYR A 70 -6.86 -9.97 5.00
CA TYR A 70 -6.22 -9.01 4.10
C TYR A 70 -6.82 -9.03 2.69
N GLY A 71 -7.00 -10.22 2.09
CA GLY A 71 -7.63 -10.36 0.78
C GLY A 71 -9.06 -9.82 0.76
N ARG A 72 -9.82 -10.07 1.84
CA ARG A 72 -11.19 -9.58 2.01
C ARG A 72 -11.28 -8.05 2.05
N LEU A 73 -10.22 -7.32 2.38
CA LEU A 73 -10.23 -5.85 2.28
C LEU A 73 -10.60 -5.39 0.87
N PHE A 74 -10.15 -6.11 -0.15
CA PHE A 74 -10.28 -5.71 -1.55
C PHE A 74 -11.56 -6.22 -2.22
N GLU A 75 -12.41 -6.99 -1.53
CA GLU A 75 -13.71 -7.43 -2.09
C GLU A 75 -14.64 -6.28 -2.45
N THR A 76 -14.50 -5.15 -1.73
CA THR A 76 -15.29 -3.94 -1.95
C THR A 76 -15.07 -3.35 -3.35
N LYS A 77 -13.98 -3.71 -4.05
CA LYS A 77 -13.70 -3.31 -5.43
C LYS A 77 -14.73 -3.84 -6.44
N ALA A 78 -15.48 -4.90 -6.09
CA ALA A 78 -16.34 -5.64 -6.99
C ALA A 78 -15.60 -6.10 -8.26
N SER A 79 -16.07 -5.69 -9.45
CA SER A 79 -15.51 -6.05 -10.77
C SER A 79 -14.23 -5.28 -11.12
N LEU A 80 -13.88 -4.23 -10.38
CA LEU A 80 -12.72 -3.39 -10.67
C LEU A 80 -11.40 -4.06 -10.26
N LEU A 81 -10.29 -3.53 -10.78
CA LEU A 81 -8.95 -3.87 -10.31
C LEU A 81 -8.63 -3.08 -9.04
N SER A 82 -7.88 -3.70 -8.12
CA SER A 82 -7.44 -3.06 -6.89
C SER A 82 -6.14 -3.68 -6.42
N GLY A 83 -5.50 -3.04 -5.44
CA GLY A 83 -4.30 -3.56 -4.82
C GLY A 83 -3.73 -2.61 -3.78
N ASP A 84 -2.57 -3.01 -3.26
CA ASP A 84 -1.82 -2.30 -2.25
C ASP A 84 -0.48 -1.82 -2.81
N ILE A 85 -0.09 -0.60 -2.46
CA ILE A 85 1.14 0.02 -2.89
C ILE A 85 1.86 0.56 -1.66
N SER A 86 2.75 -0.27 -1.12
CA SER A 86 3.68 0.11 -0.04
C SER A 86 5.12 0.07 -0.56
N PRO A 87 5.88 1.19 -0.52
CA PRO A 87 7.26 1.22 -0.97
C PRO A 87 8.16 0.23 -0.21
N ASN A 88 7.84 -0.07 1.05
CA ASN A 88 8.59 -0.96 1.91
C ASN A 88 8.41 -2.44 1.56
N TYR A 89 7.45 -2.79 0.69
CA TYR A 89 7.30 -4.19 0.25
C TYR A 89 8.51 -4.72 -0.54
N SER A 90 9.40 -3.83 -1.02
CA SER A 90 10.67 -4.26 -1.60
C SER A 90 11.65 -4.89 -0.61
N THR A 91 11.40 -4.78 0.70
CA THR A 91 12.26 -5.36 1.74
C THR A 91 11.59 -6.52 2.48
N LEU A 92 10.48 -7.06 1.96
CA LEU A 92 9.82 -8.24 2.54
C LEU A 92 10.77 -9.44 2.52
N SER A 93 10.66 -10.28 3.54
CA SER A 93 11.43 -11.52 3.60
C SER A 93 10.93 -12.53 2.55
N ASN A 94 11.82 -13.41 2.11
CA ASN A 94 11.46 -14.49 1.16
C ASN A 94 10.37 -15.42 1.71
N GLU A 95 10.24 -15.53 3.03
CA GLU A 95 9.18 -16.30 3.68
C GLU A 95 7.81 -15.66 3.42
N VAL A 96 7.67 -14.36 3.71
CA VAL A 96 6.42 -13.63 3.50
C VAL A 96 6.06 -13.60 2.02
N ILE A 97 7.04 -13.39 1.12
CA ILE A 97 6.81 -13.42 -0.33
C ILE A 97 6.24 -14.78 -0.76
N ARG A 98 6.79 -15.90 -0.26
CA ARG A 98 6.29 -17.24 -0.57
C ARG A 98 4.87 -17.46 -0.05
N GLN A 99 4.55 -16.98 1.15
CA GLN A 99 3.19 -17.06 1.69
C GLN A 99 2.19 -16.29 0.82
N VAL A 100 2.53 -15.05 0.43
CA VAL A 100 1.67 -14.21 -0.40
C VAL A 100 1.43 -14.82 -1.79
N VAL A 101 2.49 -15.27 -2.46
CA VAL A 101 2.38 -15.90 -3.79
C VAL A 101 1.63 -17.23 -3.73
N GLY A 102 1.83 -18.01 -2.67
CA GLY A 102 1.11 -19.26 -2.44
C GLY A 102 -0.39 -19.04 -2.20
N TYR A 103 -0.76 -17.97 -1.50
CA TYR A 103 -2.16 -17.66 -1.18
C TYR A 103 -2.90 -16.95 -2.31
N PHE A 104 -2.22 -16.05 -3.04
CA PHE A 104 -2.81 -15.28 -4.15
C PHE A 104 -2.16 -15.68 -5.49
N PRO A 105 -2.55 -16.82 -6.10
CA PRO A 105 -1.88 -17.35 -7.29
C PRO A 105 -2.03 -16.46 -8.53
N ASN A 106 -3.06 -15.61 -8.57
CA ASN A 106 -3.32 -14.68 -9.68
C ASN A 106 -2.81 -13.25 -9.40
N LEU A 107 -2.03 -13.04 -8.34
CA LEU A 107 -1.52 -11.73 -7.95
C LEU A 107 -0.54 -11.19 -9.00
N LYS A 108 -0.78 -9.95 -9.44
CA LYS A 108 0.17 -9.20 -10.28
C LYS A 108 1.04 -8.34 -9.40
N VAL A 109 2.36 -8.52 -9.48
CA VAL A 109 3.35 -7.73 -8.74
C VAL A 109 3.97 -6.69 -9.66
N ILE A 110 3.91 -5.43 -9.27
CA ILE A 110 4.55 -4.31 -9.98
C ILE A 110 5.70 -3.80 -9.14
N PHE A 111 6.92 -3.87 -9.67
CA PHE A 111 8.11 -3.32 -9.03
C PHE A 111 8.55 -2.06 -9.77
N LEU A 112 8.49 -0.91 -9.09
CA LEU A 112 9.03 0.35 -9.60
C LEU A 112 10.48 0.52 -9.12
N ALA A 113 11.40 0.54 -10.08
CA ALA A 113 12.81 0.85 -9.86
C ALA A 113 13.14 2.24 -10.43
N ARG A 114 14.07 2.93 -9.77
CA ARG A 114 14.65 4.20 -10.25
C ARG A 114 16.17 4.12 -10.15
N ASP A 115 16.86 4.87 -10.99
CA ASP A 115 18.30 5.04 -10.90
C ASP A 115 18.74 5.37 -9.45
N PRO A 116 19.75 4.65 -8.91
CA PRO A 116 20.15 4.77 -7.52
C PRO A 116 20.74 6.14 -7.16
N VAL A 117 21.40 6.83 -8.11
CA VAL A 117 21.99 8.15 -7.89
C VAL A 117 20.87 9.19 -7.74
N GLU A 118 19.89 9.16 -8.63
CA GLU A 118 18.71 10.04 -8.54
C GLU A 118 17.88 9.77 -7.27
N ARG A 119 17.78 8.50 -6.87
CA ARG A 119 17.07 8.09 -5.65
C ARG A 119 17.71 8.67 -4.39
N VAL A 120 19.04 8.63 -4.29
CA VAL A 120 19.80 9.18 -3.14
C VAL A 120 19.62 10.69 -3.10
N TRP A 121 19.70 11.38 -4.24
CA TRP A 121 19.49 12.83 -4.28
C TRP A 121 18.06 13.19 -3.86
N SER A 122 17.04 12.51 -4.37
CA SER A 122 15.64 12.74 -3.94
C SER A 122 15.42 12.50 -2.44
N HIS A 123 16.11 11.51 -1.85
CA HIS A 123 16.04 11.24 -0.42
C HIS A 123 16.71 12.37 0.41
N LEU A 124 17.91 12.80 0.02
CA LEU A 124 18.65 13.90 0.67
C LEU A 124 17.89 15.22 0.57
N SER A 125 17.35 15.57 -0.60
CA SER A 125 16.58 16.81 -0.78
C SER A 125 15.31 16.83 0.10
N MET A 126 14.62 15.69 0.25
CA MET A 126 13.47 15.60 1.15
C MET A 126 13.88 15.80 2.62
N GLU A 127 14.96 15.17 3.07
CA GLU A 127 15.46 15.30 4.44
C GLU A 127 15.86 16.74 4.78
N VAL A 128 16.53 17.44 3.85
CA VAL A 128 16.90 18.86 4.00
C VAL A 128 15.66 19.75 4.06
N HIS A 129 14.68 19.53 3.19
CA HIS A 129 13.44 20.31 3.18
C HIS A 129 12.62 20.09 4.46
N TYR A 130 12.56 18.86 4.96
CA TYR A 130 11.84 18.52 6.19
C TYR A 130 12.51 19.10 7.45
N ARG A 131 13.84 19.27 7.45
CA ARG A 131 14.60 19.88 8.55
C ARG A 131 14.60 21.41 8.55
N GLN A 132 14.35 22.06 7.42
CA GLN A 132 14.24 23.53 7.33
C GLN A 132 12.87 24.08 7.73
N ILE A 133 11.84 23.22 7.86
CA ILE A 133 10.47 23.60 8.23
C ILE A 133 10.21 23.31 9.73
N LYS A 134 11.25 23.29 10.57
CA LYS A 134 11.13 23.23 12.03
C LYS A 134 11.57 24.53 12.68
#